data_AF-A0A6B1E2G3-F1
#
_entry.id   AF-A0A6B1E2G3-F1
#
_cell.length_a   1.000
_cell.length_b   1.000
_cell.length_c   1.000
_cell.angle_alpha   90.00
_cell.angle_beta   90.00
_cell.angle_gamma   90.00
#
_symmetry.space_group_name_H-M   'P 1'
#
loop_
_entity.id
_entity.type
_entity.pdbx_description
1 polymer ?
#
loop_
_entity_poly.entity_id
_entity_poly.type
_entity_poly.pdbx_seq_one_letter_code
_entity_poly.pdbx_strand_id
1 'polypeptide(L)'
;MKASSIFWLIACLCLAPILSACSSGPAATPTVPPPTRTPFPTFAYIQPTTEGAFEVEESPGEAAPAASIDLDEKLVGRGRGRYEALECGSCHGENGEGTSQGKSLLQFAMQEEDFITFVRSGGELGTSHQYSTDRLSNSGSRNLYQYLLSLAQGN
;
A
#
# COMPACT_ATOMS: atom_id res chain seq x y z
N MET A 1 22.10 40.10 -37.32
CA MET A 1 21.37 39.76 -38.57
C MET A 1 20.46 38.58 -38.21
N LYS A 2 19.24 38.82 -37.70
CA LYS A 2 17.92 38.78 -38.42
C LYS A 2 17.75 37.45 -39.20
N ALA A 3 16.74 36.60 -38.98
CA ALA A 3 15.32 36.78 -38.60
C ALA A 3 14.85 35.65 -37.64
N SER A 4 13.96 35.83 -36.66
CA SER A 4 12.54 36.27 -36.66
C SER A 4 11.61 35.30 -37.42
N SER A 5 10.84 34.44 -36.76
CA SER A 5 9.53 34.66 -36.10
C SER A 5 8.33 34.63 -37.07
N ILE A 6 7.25 33.95 -36.64
CA ILE A 6 5.83 34.14 -37.05
C ILE A 6 5.34 33.37 -38.29
N PHE A 7 4.62 32.27 -38.05
CA PHE A 7 3.39 31.91 -38.78
C PHE A 7 2.41 31.34 -37.73
N TRP A 8 1.54 32.20 -37.21
CA TRP A 8 0.09 32.17 -37.44
C TRP A 8 -0.65 31.13 -36.59
N LEU A 9 -1.22 31.51 -35.44
CA LEU A 9 -2.59 32.06 -35.35
C LEU A 9 -3.62 31.25 -36.14
N ILE A 10 -4.14 30.19 -35.51
CA ILE A 10 -5.55 29.81 -35.67
C ILE A 10 -6.14 29.85 -34.26
N ALA A 11 -6.45 31.07 -33.85
CA ALA A 11 -7.48 31.34 -32.87
C ALA A 11 -8.85 31.33 -33.58
N CYS A 12 -9.89 31.21 -32.78
CA CYS A 12 -11.31 31.43 -33.08
C CYS A 12 -12.16 30.22 -33.48
N LEU A 13 -13.29 30.14 -32.76
CA LEU A 13 -14.54 29.43 -33.03
C LEU A 13 -14.49 27.91 -32.81
N CYS A 14 -15.18 27.33 -31.84
CA CYS A 14 -16.58 27.58 -31.50
C CYS A 14 -16.83 27.44 -29.98
N LEU A 15 -17.08 28.58 -29.35
CA LEU A 15 -17.75 28.70 -28.06
C LEU A 15 -19.26 28.56 -28.33
N ALA A 16 -19.86 27.40 -28.04
CA ALA A 16 -21.30 27.21 -28.07
C ALA A 16 -21.79 26.83 -26.66
N PRO A 17 -22.40 27.76 -25.90
CA PRO A 17 -23.09 27.40 -24.67
C PRO A 17 -24.44 26.78 -25.05
N ILE A 18 -24.58 25.47 -24.86
CA ILE A 18 -25.90 24.83 -24.91
C ILE A 18 -26.60 25.20 -23.60
N LEU A 19 -27.44 26.23 -23.64
CA LEU A 19 -28.43 26.51 -22.61
C LEU A 19 -29.43 25.35 -22.59
N SER A 20 -29.14 24.32 -21.80
CA SER A 20 -30.11 23.27 -21.49
C SER A 20 -31.06 23.83 -20.44
N ALA A 21 -32.32 23.94 -20.83
CA ALA A 21 -33.42 24.49 -20.05
C ALA A 21 -33.58 23.78 -18.70
N CYS A 22 -33.58 24.55 -17.62
CA CYS A 22 -34.13 24.13 -16.33
C CYS A 22 -35.66 24.11 -16.44
N SER A 23 -36.23 22.94 -16.72
CA SER A 23 -37.65 22.67 -16.52
C SER A 23 -37.88 22.43 -15.03
N SER A 24 -38.40 23.44 -14.33
CA SER A 24 -38.85 23.31 -12.94
C SER A 24 -40.22 22.63 -12.92
N GLY A 25 -40.23 21.29 -12.90
CA GLY A 25 -41.41 20.52 -12.53
C GLY A 25 -41.69 20.64 -11.02
N PRO A 26 -42.95 20.49 -10.55
CA PRO A 26 -43.25 20.46 -9.13
C PRO A 26 -42.52 19.28 -8.47
N ALA A 27 -41.81 19.56 -7.38
CA ALA A 27 -41.12 18.55 -6.59
C ALA A 27 -42.14 17.53 -6.07
N ALA A 28 -42.12 16.33 -6.62
CA ALA A 28 -42.74 15.18 -5.98
C ALA A 28 -42.00 14.95 -4.66
N THR A 29 -42.72 15.05 -3.54
CA THR A 29 -42.20 14.66 -2.23
C THR A 29 -41.80 13.18 -2.29
N PRO A 30 -40.52 12.83 -2.07
CA PRO A 30 -40.16 11.43 -1.92
C PRO A 30 -40.80 10.90 -0.65
N THR A 31 -41.84 10.10 -0.78
CA THR A 31 -42.33 9.25 0.30
C THR A 31 -41.24 8.20 0.56
N VAL A 32 -40.42 8.44 1.58
CA VAL A 32 -39.45 7.45 2.06
C VAL A 32 -40.24 6.28 2.65
N PRO A 33 -40.08 5.04 2.14
CA PRO A 33 -40.64 3.89 2.82
C PRO A 33 -39.99 3.76 4.20
N PRO A 34 -40.73 3.31 5.23
CA PRO A 34 -40.13 3.06 6.54
C PRO A 34 -39.01 2.03 6.40
N PRO A 35 -37.88 2.19 7.12
CA PRO A 35 -36.78 1.24 7.04
C PRO A 35 -37.26 -0.14 7.47
N THR A 36 -37.18 -1.11 6.57
CA THR A 36 -37.41 -2.51 6.90
C THR A 36 -36.25 -2.98 7.79
N ARG A 37 -36.52 -3.25 9.07
CA ARG A 37 -35.55 -3.89 9.96
C ARG A 37 -35.31 -5.32 9.51
N THR A 38 -34.21 -5.57 8.81
CA THR A 38 -33.66 -6.91 8.67
C THR A 38 -33.07 -7.32 10.02
N PRO A 39 -33.49 -8.45 10.63
CA PRO A 39 -32.86 -8.93 11.86
C PRO A 39 -31.40 -9.27 11.55
N PHE A 40 -30.46 -8.65 12.26
CA PHE A 40 -29.06 -9.06 12.22
C PHE A 40 -28.97 -10.46 12.84
N PRO A 41 -28.33 -11.43 12.17
CA PRO A 41 -28.09 -12.73 12.78
C PRO A 41 -27.26 -12.54 14.05
N THR A 42 -27.83 -12.94 15.19
CA THR A 42 -27.10 -12.98 16.45
C THR A 42 -26.17 -14.18 16.41
N PHE A 43 -24.89 -13.95 16.13
CA PHE A 43 -23.87 -14.96 16.31
C PHE A 43 -23.54 -15.08 17.80
N ALA A 44 -23.68 -16.27 18.36
CA ALA A 44 -23.20 -16.57 19.70
C ALA A 44 -21.67 -16.69 19.65
N TYR A 45 -20.97 -15.87 20.43
CA TYR A 45 -19.54 -16.05 20.65
C TYR A 45 -19.34 -17.29 21.52
N ILE A 46 -18.77 -18.36 20.94
CA ILE A 46 -18.32 -19.52 21.70
C ILE A 46 -16.88 -19.24 22.11
N GLN A 47 -16.66 -18.99 23.41
CA GLN A 47 -15.31 -18.94 23.99
C GLN A 47 -14.64 -20.30 23.75
N PRO A 48 -13.45 -20.37 23.12
CA PRO A 48 -12.69 -21.61 23.04
C PRO A 48 -12.18 -21.98 24.44
N THR A 49 -12.91 -22.82 25.16
CA THR A 49 -12.40 -23.47 26.37
C THR A 49 -11.50 -24.63 25.94
N THR A 50 -10.22 -24.35 25.74
CA THR A 50 -9.19 -25.37 25.92
C THR A 50 -7.91 -24.72 26.43
N GLU A 51 -7.58 -25.02 27.68
CA GLU A 51 -6.22 -24.90 28.19
C GLU A 51 -5.43 -26.07 27.59
N GLY A 52 -5.08 -25.94 26.32
CA GLY A 52 -4.10 -26.77 25.65
C GLY A 52 -2.78 -26.04 25.69
N ALA A 53 -1.92 -26.38 26.66
CA ALA A 53 -0.52 -26.02 26.63
C ALA A 53 0.06 -26.49 25.29
N PHE A 54 0.42 -25.56 24.42
CA PHE A 54 1.39 -25.85 23.37
C PHE A 54 2.74 -25.91 24.07
N GLU A 55 3.23 -27.12 24.32
CA GLU A 55 4.64 -27.32 24.59
C GLU A 55 5.40 -26.79 23.38
N VAL A 56 6.05 -25.65 23.57
CA VAL A 56 7.07 -25.16 22.65
C VAL A 56 8.28 -26.05 22.88
N GLU A 57 8.40 -27.13 22.11
CA GLU A 57 9.71 -27.74 21.89
C GLU A 57 10.52 -26.73 21.08
N GLU A 58 11.39 -26.02 21.80
CA GLU A 58 12.44 -25.19 21.23
C GLU A 58 13.43 -26.13 20.51
N SER A 59 13.19 -26.34 19.21
CA SER A 59 14.12 -27.05 18.33
C SER A 59 15.44 -26.26 18.29
N PRO A 60 16.60 -26.87 18.59
CA PRO A 60 17.88 -26.18 18.51
C PRO A 60 18.08 -25.65 17.10
N GLY A 61 18.39 -24.35 17.02
CA GLY A 61 18.68 -23.63 15.79
C GLY A 61 19.91 -24.20 15.10
N GLU A 62 19.67 -25.11 14.17
CA GLU A 62 20.59 -25.40 13.08
C GLU A 62 20.63 -24.15 12.20
N ALA A 63 21.80 -23.53 12.05
CA ALA A 63 22.00 -22.37 11.20
C ALA A 63 21.57 -22.72 9.77
N ALA A 64 20.42 -22.20 9.35
CA ALA A 64 19.91 -22.41 8.02
C ALA A 64 20.95 -21.91 7.01
N PRO A 65 21.33 -22.72 6.01
CA PRO A 65 22.11 -22.20 4.89
C PRO A 65 21.33 -21.02 4.29
N ALA A 66 22.03 -19.97 3.86
CA ALA A 66 21.43 -18.83 3.17
C ALA A 66 20.55 -19.35 2.03
N ALA A 67 19.25 -19.44 2.29
CA ALA A 67 18.29 -19.92 1.34
C ALA A 67 18.39 -18.97 0.14
N SER A 68 18.61 -19.53 -1.04
CA SER A 68 18.33 -18.79 -2.27
C SER A 68 16.88 -18.33 -2.18
N ILE A 69 16.68 -17.04 -1.94
CA ILE A 69 15.36 -16.44 -1.82
C ILE A 69 14.73 -16.54 -3.22
N ASP A 70 13.74 -17.42 -3.37
CA ASP A 70 12.95 -17.52 -4.60
C ASP A 70 12.06 -16.27 -4.70
N LEU A 71 12.44 -15.35 -5.58
CA LEU A 71 11.69 -14.12 -5.81
C LEU A 71 10.56 -14.37 -6.78
N ASP A 72 9.32 -14.21 -6.32
CA ASP A 72 8.14 -14.21 -7.21
C ASP A 72 8.02 -12.83 -7.88
N GLU A 73 8.29 -12.76 -9.18
CA GLU A 73 8.24 -11.53 -9.98
C GLU A 73 6.91 -10.77 -9.86
N LYS A 74 5.78 -11.48 -9.73
CA LYS A 74 4.46 -10.83 -9.58
C LYS A 74 4.34 -10.19 -8.21
N LEU A 75 4.86 -10.82 -7.17
CA LEU A 75 4.85 -10.27 -5.81
C LEU A 75 5.83 -9.10 -5.71
N VAL A 76 7.01 -9.21 -6.32
CA VAL A 76 7.98 -8.10 -6.46
C VAL A 76 7.32 -6.89 -7.13
N GLY A 77 6.64 -7.08 -8.26
CA GLY A 77 5.94 -6.01 -8.96
C GLY A 77 4.84 -5.35 -8.12
N ARG A 78 4.07 -6.14 -7.36
CA ARG A 78 3.07 -5.62 -6.40
C ARG A 78 3.74 -4.88 -5.24
N GLY A 79 4.87 -5.36 -4.76
CA GLY A 79 5.68 -4.75 -3.70
C GLY A 79 6.20 -3.39 -4.12
N ARG A 80 6.75 -3.27 -5.33
CA ARG A 80 7.17 -1.99 -5.91
C ARG A 80 6.02 -0.98 -5.95
N GLY A 81 4.84 -1.39 -6.40
CA GLY A 81 3.67 -0.51 -6.38
C GLY A 81 3.25 -0.06 -4.98
N ARG A 82 3.57 -0.82 -3.91
CA ARG A 82 3.37 -0.38 -2.52
C ARG A 82 4.45 0.58 -2.06
N TYR A 83 5.70 0.34 -2.46
CA TYR A 83 6.82 1.23 -2.21
C TYR A 83 6.55 2.64 -2.75
N GLU A 84 6.08 2.71 -4.00
CA GLU A 84 5.69 3.97 -4.67
C GLU A 84 4.48 4.61 -3.98
N ALA A 85 3.39 3.86 -3.77
CA ALA A 85 2.15 4.41 -3.22
C ALA A 85 2.24 4.87 -1.75
N LEU A 86 3.18 4.32 -0.99
CA LEU A 86 3.47 4.74 0.39
C LEU A 86 4.61 5.75 0.46
N GLU A 87 5.13 6.21 -0.69
CA GLU A 87 6.20 7.19 -0.80
C GLU A 87 7.46 6.79 -0.03
N CYS A 88 7.75 5.48 0.04
CA CYS A 88 8.93 4.96 0.74
C CYS A 88 10.22 5.56 0.16
N GLY A 89 10.24 5.83 -1.15
CA GLY A 89 11.37 6.45 -1.84
C GLY A 89 11.69 7.88 -1.43
N SER A 90 10.73 8.63 -0.85
CA SER A 90 10.98 10.00 -0.38
C SER A 90 12.06 10.08 0.71
N CYS A 91 12.22 9.00 1.49
CA CYS A 91 13.26 8.84 2.49
C CYS A 91 14.33 7.83 2.08
N HIS A 92 13.94 6.72 1.43
CA HIS A 92 14.86 5.63 1.12
C HIS A 92 15.44 5.67 -0.29
N GLY A 93 15.10 6.67 -1.11
CA GLY A 93 15.50 6.78 -2.52
C GLY A 93 14.58 5.99 -3.44
N GLU A 94 14.38 6.41 -4.69
CA GLU A 94 13.41 5.77 -5.60
C GLU A 94 13.69 4.28 -5.84
N ASN A 95 14.95 3.87 -5.74
CA ASN A 95 15.41 2.49 -5.90
C ASN A 95 15.97 1.91 -4.59
N GLY A 96 15.71 2.53 -3.44
CA GLY A 96 16.25 2.08 -2.16
C GLY A 96 17.72 2.45 -1.92
N GLU A 97 18.33 3.31 -2.72
CA GLU A 97 19.73 3.73 -2.61
C GLU A 97 20.06 4.49 -1.31
N GLY A 98 19.03 4.98 -0.61
CA GLY A 98 19.14 5.79 0.59
C GLY A 98 19.27 7.28 0.28
N THR A 99 18.94 8.11 1.26
CA THR A 99 19.08 9.57 1.18
C THR A 99 19.67 10.11 2.48
N SER A 100 19.71 11.43 2.65
CA SER A 100 20.03 12.04 3.95
C SER A 100 18.95 11.77 5.02
N GLN A 101 17.73 11.39 4.62
CA GLN A 101 16.59 11.17 5.52
C GLN A 101 16.40 9.70 5.89
N GLY A 102 16.81 8.77 5.04
CA GLY A 102 16.59 7.32 5.22
C GLY A 102 17.78 6.49 4.75
N LYS A 103 18.04 5.40 5.47
CA LYS A 103 19.13 4.46 5.13
C LYS A 103 18.85 3.75 3.81
N SER A 104 19.92 3.31 3.15
CA SER A 104 19.80 2.42 1.98
C SER A 104 19.10 1.11 2.36
N LEU A 105 18.28 0.62 1.43
CA LEU A 105 17.60 -0.67 1.46
C LEU A 105 18.24 -1.69 0.50
N LEU A 106 19.30 -1.31 -0.23
CA LEU A 106 20.04 -2.20 -1.13
C LEU A 106 20.85 -3.29 -0.39
N GLN A 107 20.92 -3.21 0.94
CA GLN A 107 21.53 -4.23 1.80
C GLN A 107 20.49 -4.81 2.78
N PHE A 108 19.21 -4.76 2.40
CA PHE A 108 18.14 -5.27 3.24
C PHE A 108 18.31 -6.77 3.48
N ALA A 109 18.48 -7.12 4.76
CA ALA A 109 18.67 -8.49 5.22
C ALA A 109 17.95 -8.65 6.56
N MET A 110 16.63 -8.85 6.49
CA MET A 110 15.78 -9.12 7.64
C MET A 110 14.85 -10.28 7.29
N GLN A 111 14.44 -11.06 8.30
CA GLN A 111 13.41 -12.09 8.11
C GLN A 111 12.04 -11.44 7.84
N GLU A 112 11.14 -12.15 7.16
CA GLU A 112 9.83 -11.60 6.78
C GLU A 112 9.02 -11.16 8.01
N GLU A 113 8.96 -12.01 9.04
CA GLU A 113 8.18 -11.77 10.25
C GLU A 113 8.68 -10.56 11.02
N ASP A 114 10.01 -10.42 11.11
CA ASP A 114 10.67 -9.26 11.75
C ASP A 114 10.38 -7.99 10.97
N PHE A 115 10.43 -8.04 9.63
CA PHE A 115 10.09 -6.92 8.78
C PHE A 115 8.64 -6.49 8.96
N ILE A 116 7.71 -7.43 8.95
CA ILE A 116 6.29 -7.15 9.18
C ILE A 116 6.09 -6.52 10.56
N THR A 117 6.73 -7.07 11.60
CA THR A 117 6.67 -6.53 12.96
C THR A 117 7.22 -5.11 13.03
N PHE A 118 8.36 -4.87 12.37
CA PHE A 118 9.00 -3.56 12.30
C PHE A 118 8.09 -2.52 11.64
N VAL A 119 7.55 -2.79 10.44
CA VAL A 119 6.67 -1.81 9.77
C VAL A 119 5.34 -1.62 10.48
N ARG A 120 4.92 -2.54 11.36
CA ARG A 120 3.70 -2.42 12.17
C ARG A 120 3.88 -1.60 13.44
N SER A 121 5.07 -1.61 14.00
CA SER A 121 5.43 -0.93 15.24
C SER A 121 6.19 0.38 15.01
N GLY A 122 6.87 0.50 13.88
CA GLY A 122 7.86 1.54 13.62
C GLY A 122 9.21 1.31 14.31
N GLY A 123 9.32 0.28 15.17
CA GLY A 123 10.52 0.01 15.96
C GLY A 123 11.05 1.26 16.68
N GLU A 124 12.37 1.43 16.64
CA GLU A 124 13.05 2.61 17.22
C GLU A 124 12.81 3.91 16.44
N LEU A 125 12.31 3.84 15.20
CA LEU A 125 11.98 5.01 14.39
C LEU A 125 10.64 5.64 14.80
N GLY A 126 9.82 4.91 15.56
CA GLY A 126 8.54 5.39 16.07
C GLY A 126 7.46 5.51 15.00
N THR A 127 6.44 6.31 15.30
CA THR A 127 5.18 6.35 14.53
C THR A 127 5.33 6.88 13.10
N SER A 128 6.42 7.60 12.79
CA SER A 128 6.72 8.06 11.43
C SER A 128 7.05 6.91 10.47
N HIS A 129 7.46 5.76 11.00
CA HIS A 129 7.78 4.55 10.23
C HIS A 129 6.78 3.41 10.52
N GLN A 130 5.61 3.75 11.06
CA GLN A 130 4.58 2.81 11.44
C GLN A 130 3.43 2.79 10.42
N TYR A 131 3.05 1.61 9.96
CA TYR A 131 1.99 1.37 8.98
C TYR A 131 0.94 0.42 9.53
N SER A 132 -0.29 0.91 9.68
CA SER A 132 -1.44 0.07 10.04
C SER A 132 -1.80 -0.90 8.91
N THR A 133 -2.57 -1.94 9.24
CA THR A 133 -3.09 -2.91 8.27
C THR A 133 -3.99 -2.30 7.21
N ASP A 134 -4.62 -1.16 7.51
CA ASP A 134 -5.49 -0.45 6.57
C ASP A 134 -4.69 0.27 5.48
N ARG A 135 -3.48 0.75 5.82
CA ARG A 135 -2.58 1.41 4.85
C ARG A 135 -1.69 0.42 4.12
N LEU A 136 -1.21 -0.60 4.82
CA LEU A 136 -0.39 -1.67 4.26
C LEU A 136 -0.93 -2.99 4.80
N SER A 137 -1.74 -3.72 4.02
CA SER A 137 -2.30 -5.01 4.47
C SER A 137 -1.21 -6.06 4.71
N ASN A 138 -1.53 -7.18 5.37
CA ASN A 138 -0.55 -8.25 5.62
C ASN A 138 0.03 -8.83 4.31
N SER A 139 -0.81 -9.11 3.33
CA SER A 139 -0.34 -9.51 2.00
C SER A 139 0.43 -8.39 1.30
N GLY A 140 0.09 -7.13 1.55
CA GLY A 140 0.84 -5.96 1.08
C GLY A 140 2.25 -5.91 1.65
N SER A 141 2.42 -6.15 2.96
CA SER A 141 3.73 -6.21 3.61
C SER A 141 4.58 -7.33 3.03
N ARG A 142 4.02 -8.52 2.80
CA ARG A 142 4.76 -9.63 2.16
C ARG A 142 5.23 -9.32 0.74
N ASN A 143 4.37 -8.67 -0.05
CA ASN A 143 4.77 -8.23 -1.39
C ASN A 143 5.89 -7.18 -1.31
N LEU A 144 5.77 -6.23 -0.37
CA LEU A 144 6.80 -5.22 -0.15
C LEU A 144 8.13 -5.85 0.28
N TYR A 145 8.10 -6.85 1.17
CA TYR A 145 9.26 -7.64 1.57
C TYR A 145 9.97 -8.28 0.36
N GLN A 146 9.21 -8.93 -0.53
CA GLN A 146 9.73 -9.50 -1.78
C GLN A 146 10.43 -8.44 -2.65
N TYR A 147 9.85 -7.25 -2.75
CA TYR A 147 10.49 -6.15 -3.47
C TYR A 147 11.80 -5.70 -2.82
N LEU A 148 11.86 -5.56 -1.50
CA LEU A 148 13.09 -5.18 -0.80
C LEU A 148 14.21 -6.22 -0.97
N LEU A 149 13.86 -7.50 -0.95
CA LEU A 149 14.80 -8.58 -1.25
C LEU A 149 15.32 -8.49 -2.70
N SER A 150 14.45 -8.15 -3.66
CA SER A 150 14.88 -7.97 -5.05
C SER A 150 15.85 -6.80 -5.25
N LEU A 151 15.72 -5.72 -4.46
CA LEU A 151 16.66 -4.61 -4.46
C LEU A 151 18.03 -5.04 -3.93
N ALA A 152 18.04 -5.87 -2.89
CA ALA A 152 19.28 -6.35 -2.28
C ALA A 152 20.05 -7.37 -3.14
N GLN A 153 19.36 -8.09 -4.03
CA GLN A 153 20.00 -9.04 -4.95
C GLN A 153 20.54 -8.38 -6.23
N GLY A 154 20.03 -7.20 -6.59
CA GLY A 154 20.40 -6.50 -7.82
C GLY A 154 21.59 -5.53 -7.69
N ASN A 155 22.22 -5.46 -6.51
CA ASN A 155 23.26 -4.51 -6.14
C ASN A 155 24.57 -5.22 -5.76
#